data_AF-A0A4V5NYW1-F1
#
_entry.id   AF-A0A4V5NYW1-F1
#
_cell.length_a   1.000
_cell.length_b   1.000
_cell.length_c   1.000
_cell.angle_alpha   90.00
_cell.angle_beta   90.00
_cell.angle_gamma   90.00
#
_symmetry.space_group_name_H-M   'P 1'
#
loop_
_entity.id
_entity.type
_entity.pdbx_description
1 polymer ?
#
loop_
_entity_poly.entity_id
_entity_poly.type
_entity_poly.pdbx_seq_one_letter_code
_entity_poly.pdbx_strand_id
1 'polypeptide(L)' 'MIQELKDYFNSIEIPKEPVYLDPSARINDVGLFLKSHFKALEENPDSKVNEPIKSRLVKLKEILEQKAEYPL' A
#
# COMPACT_ATOMS: atom_id res chain seq x y z
N MET A 1 -9.25 -8.08 -5.87
CA MET A 1 -8.52 -7.48 -4.74
C MET A 1 -7.05 -7.19 -5.04
N ILE A 2 -6.14 -8.17 -5.13
CA ILE A 2 -4.69 -7.91 -5.31
C ILE A 2 -4.40 -7.20 -6.63
N GLN A 3 -5.06 -7.63 -7.73
CA GLN A 3 -4.90 -6.98 -9.03
C GLN A 3 -5.36 -5.51 -9.00
N GLU A 4 -6.52 -5.23 -8.40
CA GLU A 4 -7.03 -3.85 -8.25
C GLU A 4 -6.06 -2.95 -7.48
N LEU A 5 -5.41 -3.48 -6.43
CA LEU A 5 -4.36 -2.75 -5.71
C LEU A 5 -3.15 -2.47 -6.60
N LYS A 6 -2.69 -3.45 -7.38
CA LYS A 6 -1.59 -3.25 -8.34
C LYS A 6 -1.93 -2.19 -9.37
N ASP A 7 -3.13 -2.26 -9.95
CA ASP A 7 -3.60 -1.34 -10.97
C ASP A 7 -3.66 0.09 -10.43
N TYR A 8 -4.16 0.27 -9.21
CA TYR A 8 -4.17 1.56 -8.52
C TYR A 8 -2.75 2.12 -8.30
N PHE A 9 -1.84 1.35 -7.71
CA PHE A 9 -0.49 1.85 -7.41
C PHE A 9 0.36 2.08 -8.66
N ASN A 10 0.02 1.44 -9.78
CA ASN A 10 0.64 1.70 -11.08
C ASN A 10 0.08 2.95 -11.79
N SER A 11 -1.09 3.46 -11.38
CA SER A 11 -1.75 4.60 -12.03
C SER A 11 -1.46 5.95 -11.36
N ILE A 12 -0.87 5.94 -10.16
CA ILE A 12 -0.56 7.15 -9.40
C ILE A 12 0.96 7.43 -9.38
N GLU A 13 1.33 8.69 -9.10
CA GLU A 13 2.70 8.99 -8.70
C GLU A 13 2.91 8.54 -7.25
N ILE A 14 3.86 7.64 -7.02
CA ILE A 14 4.18 7.13 -5.68
C ILE A 14 4.79 8.27 -4.85
N PRO A 15 4.26 8.56 -3.64
CA PRO A 15 4.80 9.60 -2.78
C PRO A 15 6.28 9.35 -2.45
N LYS A 16 7.08 10.39 -2.59
CA LYS A 16 8.49 10.40 -2.15
C LYS A 16 8.62 10.67 -0.65
N GLU A 17 7.59 11.25 -0.06
CA GLU A 17 7.53 11.53 1.37
C GLU A 17 7.00 10.32 2.16
N PRO A 18 7.44 10.16 3.42
CA PRO A 18 6.92 9.13 4.29
C PRO A 18 5.41 9.25 4.52
N VAL A 19 4.72 8.12 4.56
CA VAL A 19 3.27 8.03 4.80
C VAL A 19 3.00 7.34 6.12
N TYR A 20 2.18 7.95 6.97
CA TYR A 20 1.69 7.30 8.19
C TYR A 20 0.47 6.46 7.85
N LEU A 21 0.55 5.14 8.08
CA LEU A 21 -0.60 4.24 8.02
C LEU A 21 -1.51 4.42 9.23
N ASP A 22 -0.93 4.73 10.37
CA ASP A 22 -1.59 5.06 11.64
C ASP A 22 -0.61 5.84 12.53
N PRO A 23 -1.03 6.34 13.71
CA PRO A 23 -0.15 7.09 14.59
C PRO A 23 1.12 6.35 15.03
N SER A 24 1.15 5.02 14.95
CA SER A 24 2.28 4.17 15.35
C SER A 24 3.05 3.57 14.17
N ALA A 25 2.50 3.59 12.96
CA ALA A 25 3.07 2.95 11.79
C ALA A 25 3.41 3.97 10.68
N ARG A 26 4.70 4.18 10.46
CA ARG A 26 5.24 5.04 9.39
C ARG A 26 5.88 4.20 8.29
N ILE A 27 5.46 4.42 7.04
CA ILE A 27 6.13 3.92 5.84
C ILE A 27 7.13 4.98 5.41
N ASN A 28 8.43 4.69 5.54
CA ASN A 28 9.48 5.64 5.17
C ASN A 28 9.75 5.69 3.66
N ASP A 29 9.59 4.55 2.98
CA ASP A 29 9.75 4.41 1.54
C ASP A 29 8.55 3.62 0.99
N VAL A 30 7.66 4.33 0.31
CA VAL A 30 6.42 3.75 -0.23
C VAL A 30 6.72 2.78 -1.37
N GLY A 31 7.72 3.07 -2.20
CA GLY A 31 8.11 2.19 -3.31
C GLY A 31 8.65 0.84 -2.81
N LEU A 32 9.56 0.88 -1.83
CA LEU A 32 10.09 -0.33 -1.19
C LEU A 32 9.00 -1.12 -0.46
N PHE A 33 8.09 -0.40 0.22
CA PHE A 33 6.93 -1.01 0.87
C PHE A 33 6.07 -1.79 -0.13
N LEU A 34 5.66 -1.17 -1.25
CA LEU A 34 4.84 -1.82 -2.27
C LEU A 34 5.56 -3.02 -2.89
N LYS A 35 6.83 -2.86 -3.25
CA LYS A 35 7.64 -3.95 -3.83
C LYS A 35 7.71 -5.17 -2.91
N SER A 36 8.03 -4.95 -1.64
CA SER A 36 8.14 -6.05 -0.67
C SER A 36 6.79 -6.73 -0.41
N HIS A 37 5.71 -5.95 -0.29
CA HIS A 37 4.38 -6.48 0.01
C HIS A 37 3.79 -7.26 -1.16
N PHE A 38 3.89 -6.74 -2.40
CA PHE A 38 3.42 -7.46 -3.57
C PHE A 38 4.23 -8.72 -3.86
N LYS A 39 5.55 -8.70 -3.65
CA LYS A 39 6.38 -9.90 -3.76
C LYS A 39 5.90 -11.01 -2.81
N ALA A 40 5.64 -10.68 -1.55
CA ALA A 40 5.15 -11.66 -0.57
C ALA A 40 3.76 -12.22 -0.94
N LEU A 41 2.91 -11.41 -1.57
CA LEU A 41 1.60 -11.86 -2.07
C LEU A 41 1.71 -12.76 -3.30
N GLU A 42 2.69 -12.55 -4.16
CA GLU A 42 2.93 -13.38 -5.35
C GLU A 42 3.53 -14.74 -5.00
N GLU A 43 4.43 -14.80 -4.02
CA GLU A 43 5.11 -16.02 -3.61
C GLU A 43 4.16 -17.00 -2.88
N ASN A 44 3.12 -16.51 -2.19
CA ASN A 44 2.19 -17.35 -1.45
C ASN A 44 0.76 -16.77 -1.37
N PRO A 45 0.00 -16.74 -2.47
CA PRO A 45 -1.24 -15.96 -2.59
C PRO A 45 -2.35 -16.37 -1.61
N ASP A 46 -2.45 -17.66 -1.27
CA ASP A 46 -3.53 -18.21 -0.43
C ASP A 46 -3.17 -18.28 1.07
N SER A 47 -1.98 -17.84 1.45
CA SER A 47 -1.55 -17.88 2.85
C SER A 47 -2.34 -16.90 3.71
N LYS A 48 -2.94 -17.39 4.79
CA LYS A 48 -3.56 -16.55 5.83
C LYS A 48 -2.58 -15.58 6.49
N VAL A 49 -1.28 -15.85 6.39
CA VAL A 49 -0.21 -14.96 6.87
C VAL A 49 -0.16 -13.65 6.08
N ASN A 50 -0.78 -13.60 4.89
CA ASN A 50 -0.81 -12.41 4.05
C ASN A 50 -1.97 -11.44 4.37
N GLU A 51 -2.89 -11.79 5.27
CA GLU A 51 -3.99 -10.89 5.66
C GLU A 51 -3.50 -9.53 6.20
N PRO A 52 -2.51 -9.45 7.10
CA PRO A 52 -1.94 -8.18 7.52
C PRO A 52 -1.31 -7.38 6.37
N ILE A 53 -0.69 -8.05 5.39
CA ILE A 53 -0.08 -7.42 4.21
C ILE A 53 -1.16 -6.77 3.34
N LYS A 54 -2.24 -7.50 3.06
CA LYS A 54 -3.39 -6.99 2.30
C LYS A 54 -4.04 -5.80 3.00
N SER A 55 -4.28 -5.91 4.32
CA SER A 55 -4.89 -4.84 5.11
C SER A 55 -4.07 -3.54 5.05
N ARG A 56 -2.74 -3.64 5.16
CA ARG A 56 -1.86 -2.46 5.08
C ARG A 56 -1.86 -1.83 3.68
N LEU A 57 -1.93 -2.63 2.62
CA LEU A 57 -2.02 -2.11 1.23
C LEU A 57 -3.34 -1.38 0.98
N VAL A 58 -4.46 -1.94 1.45
CA VAL A 58 -5.78 -1.29 1.35
C VAL A 58 -5.77 0.03 2.11
N LYS A 59 -5.28 0.04 3.35
CA LYS A 59 -5.20 1.26 4.16
C LYS A 59 -4.32 2.33 3.53
N LEU A 60 -3.18 1.94 2.94
CA LEU A 60 -2.34 2.87 2.20
C LEU A 60 -3.11 3.50 1.03
N LYS A 61 -3.82 2.68 0.23
CA LYS A 61 -4.65 3.17 -0.87
C LYS A 61 -5.68 4.20 -0.38
N GLU A 62 -6.43 3.89 0.67
CA GLU A 62 -7.44 4.81 1.24
C GLU A 62 -6.84 6.16 1.64
N ILE A 63 -5.67 6.15 2.29
CA ILE A 63 -4.97 7.37 2.71
C ILE A 63 -4.54 8.20 1.50
N LEU A 64 -4.03 7.57 0.44
CA LEU A 64 -3.58 8.28 -0.76
C LEU A 64 -4.77 8.82 -1.58
N GLU A 65 -5.87 8.08 -1.65
CA GLU A 65 -7.12 8.57 -2.27
C GLU A 65 -7.66 9.79 -1.53
N GLN A 66 -7.72 9.75 -0.19
CA GLN A 66 -8.16 10.89 0.62
C GLN A 66 -7.26 12.13 0.42
N LYS A 67 -5.94 11.93 0.36
CA LYS A 67 -5.00 13.05 0.10
C LYS A 67 -5.16 13.64 -1.30
N ALA A 68 -5.50 12.83 -2.30
CA ALA A 68 -5.73 13.28 -3.66
C ALA A 68 -7.07 14.03 -3.81
N GLU A 69 -8.10 13.60 -3.07
CA GLU A 69 -9.41 14.26 -3.05
C GLU A 69 -9.38 15.59 -2.27
N TYR A 70 -8.56 15.66 -1.22
CA TYR A 70 -8.39 16.85 -0.38
C TYR A 70 -6.90 17.28 -0.33
N PRO A 71 -6.36 17.85 -1.41
CA PRO A 71 -4.99 18.35 -1.42
C PRO A 71 -4.88 19.55 -0.47
N LEU A 72 -3.97 19.46 0.51
CA LEU A 72 -3.66 20.53 1.47
C LEU A 72 -2.97 21.73 0.80
#